data_AF-A0A553PDN7-F1
#
_entry.id   AF-A0A553PDN7-F1
#
_cell.length_a   1.000
_cell.length_b   1.000
_cell.length_c   1.000
_cell.angle_alpha   90.00
_cell.angle_beta   90.00
_cell.angle_gamma   90.00
#
_symmetry.space_group_name_H-M   'P 1'
#
loop_
_entity.id
_entity.type
_entity.pdbx_description
1 polymer ?
#
loop_
_entity_poly.entity_id
_entity_poly.type
_entity_poly.pdbx_seq_one_letter_code
_entity_poly.pdbx_strand_id
1 'polypeptide(L)'
;MAAFEGFDTLGISRTENLESILSKNEMLLEDYEEKSIWTRHCSENMCTIEPKEGLIGGKVPDWLSGTLYRVGPGVLCFGEECYEGALDGCAIIQAWKFDKGHVSYQSRVLESQTYKSNLAANRIMVSEFFTVAYPDPCQTLLGKFQTQFLSLPDPKDSTDNCLVNLIKHGDELYVTSETNTIHQIDKDTLETLDEGTIHSKYVSVHNATAHPHTDVDGTLYNLGSSVHMGTSHLNIIQFPPPINSRNSPMGYSSSHDQAKIVARLQTSSKSRPAYIHSFGFTPNYIVVAEHPFGINIPKAILSKATQMPAYRFIEYDKTGQVIFRVVNRNTNQETELKYYADQPFVSFHTINAFEENGHLVFDLCSGDEPYYELLHFSNLTETNSTIPVAKVMRYVMPLEMGACNCFVENGNFVDLPQSKCAATFDAQGRVKLTGQLLTPVEIEMPRINYAFNGKKYQYVYGVGTEFKSETCLVKINVSTGETRKWFASGCQVFEPVFAARPGSVEEDDGVVLSPILHVKSINLVELVILDAKTFSEIGRVTHFANGPVTPTLHGIYDPSENRVQI
;
A
#
# COMPACT_ATOMS: atom_id res chain seq x y z
N MET A 1 26.38 22.15 -20.28
CA MET A 1 26.31 21.72 -21.70
C MET A 1 27.50 20.81 -22.00
N ALA A 2 27.39 19.53 -21.63
CA ALA A 2 28.14 18.36 -22.12
C ALA A 2 27.87 17.20 -21.15
N ALA A 3 26.75 16.50 -21.35
CA ALA A 3 26.42 15.16 -20.84
C ALA A 3 24.94 14.88 -21.17
N PHE A 4 24.63 14.72 -22.46
CA PHE A 4 23.32 14.26 -22.95
C PHE A 4 23.55 13.46 -24.24
N GLU A 5 24.29 12.36 -24.15
CA GLU A 5 24.35 11.35 -25.21
C GLU A 5 24.53 10.00 -24.52
N GLY A 6 23.52 9.13 -24.60
CA GLY A 6 23.62 7.76 -24.06
C GLY A 6 22.33 7.08 -23.64
N PHE A 7 21.22 7.24 -24.37
CA PHE A 7 20.08 6.32 -24.28
C PHE A 7 19.44 6.17 -25.67
N ASP A 8 20.15 5.48 -26.55
CA ASP A 8 19.61 5.01 -27.82
C ASP A 8 20.46 3.82 -28.28
N THR A 9 20.17 2.62 -27.76
CA THR A 9 20.61 1.33 -28.34
C THR A 9 19.98 0.18 -27.55
N LEU A 10 18.66 0.01 -27.68
CA LEU A 10 18.03 -1.30 -27.51
C LEU A 10 17.33 -1.61 -28.82
N GLY A 11 17.95 -2.49 -29.61
CA GLY A 11 17.53 -2.84 -30.97
C GLY A 11 16.10 -3.39 -30.99
N ILE A 12 15.17 -2.58 -31.50
CA ILE A 12 13.78 -2.96 -31.76
C ILE A 12 13.78 -3.95 -32.92
N SER A 13 13.50 -5.24 -32.65
CA SER A 13 13.28 -6.23 -33.70
C SER A 13 11.80 -6.59 -33.84
N ARG A 14 11.04 -5.72 -34.52
CA ARG A 14 9.95 -6.04 -35.45
C ARG A 14 9.51 -4.74 -36.10
N THR A 15 9.67 -4.67 -37.42
CA THR A 15 9.52 -3.47 -38.25
C THR A 15 8.08 -2.98 -38.36
N GLU A 16 7.67 -2.17 -37.39
CA GLU A 16 6.89 -0.94 -37.56
C GLU A 16 7.60 0.10 -36.67
N ASN A 17 7.91 1.29 -37.21
CA ASN A 17 8.64 2.33 -36.47
C ASN A 17 7.82 2.66 -35.19
N LEU A 18 8.40 2.52 -34.00
CA LEU A 18 7.70 2.74 -32.72
C LEU A 18 6.99 4.10 -32.72
N GLU A 19 7.65 5.12 -33.28
CA GLU A 19 7.11 6.47 -33.50
C GLU A 19 5.84 6.49 -34.38
N SER A 20 5.76 5.63 -35.41
CA SER A 20 4.58 5.49 -36.26
C SER A 20 3.43 4.77 -35.55
N ILE A 21 3.70 3.91 -34.57
CA ILE A 21 2.65 3.26 -33.78
C ILE A 21 2.14 4.22 -32.72
N LEU A 22 3.06 4.92 -32.04
CA LEU A 22 2.76 6.00 -31.09
C LEU A 22 1.86 7.05 -31.75
N SER A 23 2.22 7.57 -32.93
CA SER A 23 1.43 8.59 -33.63
C SER A 23 0.02 8.14 -34.07
N LYS A 24 -0.26 6.84 -34.12
CA LYS A 24 -1.55 6.29 -34.59
C LYS A 24 -2.48 5.85 -33.46
N ASN A 25 -1.95 5.59 -32.26
CA ASN A 25 -2.68 5.00 -31.15
C ASN A 25 -2.74 5.91 -29.91
N GLU A 26 -2.22 7.13 -29.98
CA GLU A 26 -2.23 8.08 -28.87
C GLU A 26 -3.56 8.83 -28.77
N MET A 27 -4.20 8.73 -27.61
CA MET A 27 -5.12 9.78 -27.17
C MET A 27 -4.29 10.86 -26.48
N LEU A 28 -4.25 12.03 -27.08
CA LEU A 28 -3.59 13.21 -26.52
C LEU A 28 -4.57 13.99 -25.65
N LEU A 29 -4.04 14.72 -24.66
CA LEU A 29 -4.78 15.64 -23.78
C LEU A 29 -5.44 16.84 -24.51
N GLU A 30 -5.55 16.84 -25.84
CA GLU A 30 -5.90 18.02 -26.65
C GLU A 30 -7.31 18.59 -26.36
N ASP A 31 -8.20 17.81 -25.72
CA ASP A 31 -9.58 18.21 -25.39
C ASP A 31 -10.00 17.95 -23.92
N TYR A 32 -9.05 17.74 -22.99
CA TYR A 32 -9.36 17.39 -21.59
C TYR A 32 -8.49 18.19 -20.60
N GLU A 33 -9.10 19.04 -19.75
CA GLU A 33 -8.41 19.83 -18.71
C GLU A 33 -8.01 18.97 -17.49
N GLU A 34 -7.27 17.88 -17.69
CA GLU A 34 -6.70 17.09 -16.60
C GLU A 34 -5.46 17.77 -16.01
N LYS A 35 -5.56 18.23 -14.76
CA LYS A 35 -4.48 18.93 -14.04
C LYS A 35 -3.35 18.01 -13.57
N SER A 36 -3.61 16.70 -13.51
CA SER A 36 -2.73 15.70 -12.89
C SER A 36 -2.98 14.30 -13.45
N ILE A 37 -1.97 13.43 -13.41
CA ILE A 37 -2.15 11.98 -13.66
C ILE A 37 -3.17 11.35 -12.69
N TRP A 38 -3.31 11.88 -11.46
CA TRP A 38 -4.29 11.42 -10.47
C TRP A 38 -5.74 11.80 -10.77
N THR A 39 -5.98 12.70 -11.73
CA THR A 39 -7.33 13.07 -12.16
C THR A 39 -7.80 12.25 -13.37
N ARG A 40 -7.04 11.21 -13.77
CA ARG A 40 -7.43 10.34 -14.88
C ARG A 40 -8.68 9.54 -14.55
N HIS A 41 -9.68 9.68 -15.41
CA HIS A 41 -10.92 8.94 -15.35
C HIS A 41 -10.95 7.80 -16.36
N CYS A 42 -11.27 6.58 -15.91
CA CYS A 42 -11.51 5.43 -16.76
C CYS A 42 -12.78 4.71 -16.31
N SER A 43 -13.84 4.79 -17.11
CA SER A 43 -15.07 4.03 -16.89
C SER A 43 -14.92 2.56 -17.31
N GLU A 44 -15.89 1.73 -16.94
CA GLU A 44 -15.87 0.28 -17.23
C GLU A 44 -15.72 -0.02 -18.73
N ASN A 45 -16.46 0.68 -19.60
CA ASN A 45 -16.39 0.52 -21.05
C ASN A 45 -15.05 0.98 -21.67
N MET A 46 -14.20 1.67 -20.90
CA MET A 46 -12.86 2.10 -21.31
C MET A 46 -11.77 1.12 -20.84
N CYS A 47 -12.11 0.16 -19.98
CA CYS A 47 -11.15 -0.82 -19.49
C CYS A 47 -10.66 -1.77 -20.61
N THR A 48 -9.43 -2.27 -20.43
CA THR A 48 -8.82 -3.22 -21.36
C THR A 48 -9.13 -4.64 -20.88
N ILE A 49 -10.35 -5.11 -21.15
CA ILE A 49 -10.83 -6.42 -20.70
C ILE A 49 -10.10 -7.55 -21.42
N GLU A 50 -10.02 -7.47 -22.75
CA GLU A 50 -9.28 -8.44 -23.57
C GLU A 50 -7.77 -8.16 -23.47
N PRO A 51 -6.93 -9.18 -23.17
CA PRO A 51 -5.49 -8.98 -23.04
C PRO A 51 -4.88 -8.37 -24.30
N LYS A 52 -4.15 -7.27 -24.12
CA LYS A 52 -3.39 -6.62 -25.18
C LYS A 52 -1.92 -6.98 -25.08
N GLU A 53 -1.36 -7.55 -26.14
CA GLU A 53 0.07 -7.82 -26.25
C GLU A 53 0.88 -6.52 -26.25
N GLY A 54 2.02 -6.55 -25.59
CA GLY A 54 2.93 -5.41 -25.47
C GLY A 54 4.04 -5.38 -26.52
N LEU A 55 4.48 -4.18 -26.85
CA LEU A 55 5.68 -3.95 -27.65
C LEU A 55 6.90 -4.00 -26.73
N ILE A 56 7.83 -4.90 -27.01
CA ILE A 56 9.00 -5.13 -26.15
C ILE A 56 10.19 -4.31 -26.66
N GLY A 57 10.71 -3.45 -25.79
CA GLY A 57 12.03 -2.83 -25.91
C GLY A 57 13.03 -3.53 -24.98
N GLY A 58 14.21 -3.89 -25.47
CA GLY A 58 15.21 -4.62 -24.67
C GLY A 58 14.82 -6.08 -24.41
N LYS A 59 14.96 -6.55 -23.18
CA LYS A 59 14.81 -7.97 -22.80
C LYS A 59 13.82 -8.17 -21.64
N VAL A 60 12.82 -9.02 -21.88
CA VAL A 60 12.04 -9.68 -20.82
C VAL A 60 12.77 -11.01 -20.50
N PRO A 61 13.17 -11.28 -19.24
CA PRO A 61 13.85 -12.53 -18.93
C PRO A 61 12.96 -13.77 -19.13
N ASP A 62 13.48 -14.83 -19.77
CA ASP A 62 12.69 -16.04 -20.09
C ASP A 62 12.15 -16.77 -18.84
N TRP A 63 12.78 -16.58 -17.69
CA TRP A 63 12.35 -17.17 -16.41
C TRP A 63 11.22 -16.37 -15.74
N LEU A 64 10.98 -15.14 -16.17
CA LEU A 64 9.94 -14.28 -15.62
C LEU A 64 8.60 -14.74 -16.19
N SER A 65 7.90 -15.54 -15.39
CA SER A 65 6.62 -16.16 -15.73
C SER A 65 5.68 -16.03 -14.54
N GLY A 66 4.48 -15.50 -14.76
CA GLY A 66 3.56 -15.07 -13.69
C GLY A 66 2.80 -13.81 -14.06
N THR A 67 2.16 -13.17 -13.10
CA THR A 67 1.37 -11.96 -13.33
C THR A 67 1.69 -10.91 -12.28
N LEU A 68 2.00 -9.69 -12.73
CA LEU A 68 2.00 -8.51 -11.85
C LEU A 68 0.57 -7.96 -11.80
N TYR A 69 -0.03 -7.96 -10.62
CA TYR A 69 -1.31 -7.29 -10.36
C TYR A 69 -1.08 -5.98 -9.63
N ARG A 70 -1.83 -4.94 -10.00
CA ARG A 70 -1.84 -3.65 -9.31
C ARG A 70 -3.27 -3.12 -9.20
N VAL A 71 -3.51 -2.27 -8.22
CA VAL A 71 -4.80 -1.59 -8.05
C VAL A 71 -4.59 -0.12 -7.72
N GLY A 72 -5.55 0.71 -8.11
CA GLY A 72 -5.59 2.11 -7.73
C GLY A 72 -6.93 2.76 -8.08
N PRO A 73 -7.06 4.07 -7.82
CA PRO A 73 -8.24 4.83 -8.17
C PRO A 73 -8.38 4.92 -9.71
N GLY A 74 -9.60 4.89 -10.23
CA GLY A 74 -9.78 5.16 -11.66
C GLY A 74 -11.17 5.54 -12.15
N VAL A 75 -12.25 5.12 -11.50
CA VAL A 75 -13.58 5.67 -11.83
C VAL A 75 -13.84 6.89 -10.93
N LEU A 76 -13.61 8.09 -11.47
CA LEU A 76 -13.68 9.33 -10.70
C LEU A 76 -15.04 10.04 -10.69
N CYS A 77 -15.89 9.79 -11.70
CA CYS A 77 -17.08 10.59 -11.94
C CYS A 77 -18.28 9.69 -12.25
N PHE A 78 -19.46 10.09 -11.75
CA PHE A 78 -20.74 9.46 -12.00
C PHE A 78 -21.76 10.57 -12.30
N GLY A 79 -22.27 10.60 -13.53
CA GLY A 79 -23.08 11.72 -14.01
C GLY A 79 -22.30 13.04 -14.00
N GLU A 80 -22.83 14.04 -13.30
CA GLU A 80 -22.19 15.36 -13.13
C GLU A 80 -21.33 15.45 -11.86
N GLU A 81 -21.35 14.43 -11.01
CA GLU A 81 -20.60 14.40 -9.75
C GLU A 81 -19.24 13.70 -9.94
N CYS A 82 -18.17 14.32 -9.44
CA CYS A 82 -16.83 13.75 -9.41
C CYS A 82 -16.27 13.78 -8.00
N TYR A 83 -15.45 12.79 -7.67
CA TYR A 83 -14.73 12.76 -6.41
C TYR A 83 -13.72 13.92 -6.27
N GLU A 84 -13.45 14.33 -5.03
CA GLU A 84 -12.60 15.48 -4.70
C GLU A 84 -11.12 15.12 -4.46
N GLY A 85 -10.77 13.84 -4.37
CA GLY A 85 -9.40 13.41 -4.10
C GLY A 85 -9.02 12.07 -4.70
N ALA A 86 -7.71 11.86 -4.82
CA ALA A 86 -7.15 10.69 -5.51
C ALA A 86 -7.48 9.37 -4.81
N LEU A 87 -7.73 9.37 -3.49
CA LEU A 87 -8.02 8.17 -2.73
C LEU A 87 -9.51 7.77 -2.71
N ASP A 88 -10.36 8.45 -3.50
CA ASP A 88 -11.80 8.21 -3.50
C ASP A 88 -12.30 7.46 -4.74
N GLY A 89 -11.54 7.50 -5.84
CA GLY A 89 -11.93 6.89 -7.11
C GLY A 89 -12.22 5.40 -6.97
N CYS A 90 -13.28 4.90 -7.60
CA CYS A 90 -13.55 3.46 -7.55
C CYS A 90 -12.41 2.69 -8.22
N ALA A 91 -12.05 1.57 -7.59
CA ALA A 91 -10.85 0.82 -7.89
C ALA A 91 -10.80 0.28 -9.33
N ILE A 92 -9.64 0.43 -9.97
CA ILE A 92 -9.29 -0.26 -11.21
C ILE A 92 -8.13 -1.21 -10.92
N ILE A 93 -8.33 -2.48 -11.25
CA ILE A 93 -7.33 -3.53 -11.22
C ILE A 93 -6.61 -3.52 -12.57
N GLN A 94 -5.29 -3.61 -12.56
CA GLN A 94 -4.42 -3.68 -13.73
C GLN A 94 -3.52 -4.91 -13.61
N ALA A 95 -3.31 -5.63 -14.70
CA ALA A 95 -2.51 -6.84 -14.71
C ALA A 95 -1.56 -6.91 -15.91
N TRP A 96 -0.32 -7.33 -15.66
CA TRP A 96 0.69 -7.67 -16.67
C TRP A 96 1.06 -9.14 -16.54
N LYS A 97 0.62 -9.97 -17.49
CA LYS A 97 0.88 -11.41 -17.50
C LYS A 97 2.09 -11.71 -18.36
N PHE A 98 3.07 -12.38 -17.78
CA PHE A 98 4.31 -12.80 -18.41
C PHE A 98 4.24 -14.28 -18.78
N ASP A 99 4.46 -14.60 -20.05
CA ASP A 99 4.60 -15.98 -20.53
C ASP A 99 5.66 -16.05 -21.63
N LYS A 100 6.78 -16.74 -21.37
CA LYS A 100 7.85 -17.01 -22.34
C LYS A 100 8.33 -15.76 -23.09
N GLY A 101 8.55 -14.68 -22.36
CA GLY A 101 9.00 -13.40 -22.92
C GLY A 101 7.90 -12.55 -23.55
N HIS A 102 6.65 -13.04 -23.66
CA HIS A 102 5.48 -12.23 -23.99
C HIS A 102 4.91 -11.59 -22.75
N VAL A 103 4.33 -10.40 -22.91
CA VAL A 103 3.70 -9.66 -21.81
C VAL A 103 2.39 -9.03 -22.30
N SER A 104 1.26 -9.49 -21.75
CA SER A 104 -0.05 -8.94 -22.05
C SER A 104 -0.56 -8.04 -20.91
N TYR A 105 -1.28 -6.97 -21.26
CA TYR A 105 -1.89 -6.04 -20.32
C TYR A 105 -3.42 -6.17 -20.32
N GLN A 106 -4.01 -6.13 -19.13
CA GLN A 106 -5.46 -6.04 -18.90
C GLN A 106 -5.78 -5.03 -17.80
N SER A 107 -6.99 -4.47 -17.84
CA SER A 107 -7.55 -3.70 -16.73
C SER A 107 -9.04 -3.95 -16.58
N ARG A 108 -9.55 -3.85 -15.36
CA ARG A 108 -10.98 -4.01 -15.04
C ARG A 108 -11.36 -3.21 -13.79
N VAL A 109 -12.56 -2.64 -13.79
CA VAL A 109 -13.12 -1.98 -12.60
C VAL A 109 -13.47 -3.05 -11.56
N LEU A 110 -13.16 -2.79 -10.29
CA LEU A 110 -13.69 -3.62 -9.21
C LEU A 110 -15.19 -3.40 -9.10
N GLU A 111 -15.98 -4.45 -9.35
CA GLU A 111 -17.44 -4.43 -9.25
C GLU A 111 -17.95 -4.46 -7.78
N SER A 112 -17.45 -3.54 -6.95
CA SER A 112 -17.88 -3.35 -5.58
C SER A 112 -19.31 -2.79 -5.53
N GLN A 113 -19.98 -2.92 -4.38
CA GLN A 113 -21.33 -2.42 -4.24
C GLN A 113 -21.38 -0.89 -4.19
N THR A 114 -20.31 -0.23 -3.77
CA THR A 114 -20.11 1.21 -3.93
C THR A 114 -20.12 1.61 -5.41
N TYR A 115 -19.32 0.94 -6.23
CA TYR A 115 -19.27 1.19 -7.68
C TYR A 115 -20.64 0.97 -8.34
N LYS A 116 -21.28 -0.18 -8.09
CA LYS A 116 -22.60 -0.53 -8.62
C LYS A 116 -23.68 0.48 -8.21
N SER A 117 -23.65 0.94 -6.96
CA SER A 117 -24.63 1.91 -6.44
C SER A 117 -24.47 3.28 -7.10
N ASN A 118 -23.23 3.75 -7.25
CA ASN A 118 -22.94 5.03 -7.91
C ASN A 118 -23.30 4.98 -9.40
N LEU A 119 -22.97 3.88 -10.07
CA LEU A 119 -23.30 3.66 -11.48
C LEU A 119 -24.82 3.65 -11.71
N ALA A 120 -25.57 2.90 -10.89
CA ALA A 120 -27.01 2.79 -11.02
C ALA A 120 -27.74 4.12 -10.73
N ALA A 121 -27.23 4.93 -9.81
CA ALA A 121 -27.79 6.23 -9.47
C ALA A 121 -27.30 7.36 -10.39
N ASN A 122 -26.27 7.11 -11.20
CA ASN A 122 -25.56 8.11 -12.02
C ASN A 122 -25.13 9.35 -11.21
N ARG A 123 -24.66 9.12 -9.97
CA ARG A 123 -24.14 10.11 -9.01
C ARG A 123 -23.41 9.41 -7.86
N ILE A 124 -22.72 10.15 -6.99
CA ILE A 124 -22.01 9.59 -5.83
C ILE A 124 -23.02 9.31 -4.71
N MET A 125 -23.21 8.03 -4.40
CA MET A 125 -24.13 7.52 -3.38
C MET A 125 -23.45 7.18 -2.06
N VAL A 126 -22.16 6.82 -2.11
CA VAL A 126 -21.37 6.39 -0.96
C VAL A 126 -20.27 7.41 -0.70
N SER A 127 -20.13 7.84 0.56
CA SER A 127 -19.08 8.78 0.94
C SER A 127 -17.74 8.06 0.97
N GLU A 128 -16.71 8.76 0.50
CA GLU A 128 -15.32 8.30 0.46
C GLU A 128 -14.46 9.18 1.37
N PHE A 129 -13.14 9.04 1.28
CA PHE A 129 -12.22 9.68 2.21
C PHE A 129 -12.22 11.22 2.12
N PHE A 130 -12.17 11.77 0.90
CA PHE A 130 -12.23 13.19 0.62
C PHE A 130 -13.64 13.72 0.33
N THR A 131 -14.54 12.86 -0.15
CA THR A 131 -15.84 13.26 -0.70
C THR A 131 -17.02 12.76 0.14
N VAL A 132 -17.96 13.65 0.45
CA VAL A 132 -19.22 13.30 1.12
C VAL A 132 -20.32 13.09 0.08
N ALA A 133 -21.00 11.94 0.13
CA ALA A 133 -22.17 11.69 -0.69
C ALA A 133 -23.39 12.46 -0.16
N TYR A 134 -24.16 13.06 -1.07
CA TYR A 134 -25.36 13.82 -0.69
C TYR A 134 -26.62 12.94 -0.73
N PRO A 135 -27.51 13.06 0.27
CA PRO A 135 -28.81 12.39 0.24
C PRO A 135 -29.63 12.83 -0.98
N ASP A 136 -30.44 11.92 -1.50
CA ASP A 136 -31.33 12.19 -2.63
C ASP A 136 -32.18 13.45 -2.37
N PRO A 137 -32.13 14.46 -3.27
CA PRO A 137 -32.92 15.69 -3.14
C PRO A 137 -34.44 15.42 -3.20
N CYS A 138 -34.88 14.32 -3.80
CA CYS A 138 -36.28 13.93 -3.92
C CYS A 138 -36.87 13.26 -2.67
N GLN A 139 -36.04 12.90 -1.67
CA GLN A 139 -36.54 12.38 -0.39
C GLN A 139 -36.90 13.52 0.57
N THR A 140 -38.11 13.47 1.14
CA THR A 140 -38.69 14.54 1.98
C THR A 140 -37.88 14.82 3.24
N LEU A 141 -37.66 16.11 3.53
CA LEU A 141 -36.92 16.63 4.70
C LEU A 141 -37.42 16.09 6.07
N LEU A 142 -38.68 15.70 6.18
CA LEU A 142 -39.30 15.28 7.45
C LEU A 142 -38.86 13.89 7.92
N GLY A 143 -38.48 12.99 7.01
CA GLY A 143 -37.93 11.66 7.36
C GLY A 143 -36.44 11.69 7.73
N LYS A 144 -35.74 12.80 7.43
CA LYS A 144 -34.29 12.97 7.58
C LYS A 144 -33.86 13.35 9.01
N PHE A 145 -34.70 14.04 9.77
CA PHE A 145 -34.31 14.60 11.07
C PHE A 145 -34.33 13.61 12.25
N GLN A 146 -35.09 12.51 12.17
CA GLN A 146 -35.36 11.67 13.35
C GLN A 146 -34.54 10.36 13.41
N THR A 147 -34.04 9.87 12.28
CA THR A 147 -33.40 8.53 12.19
C THR A 147 -31.87 8.58 12.02
N GLN A 148 -31.30 9.69 11.53
CA GLN A 148 -29.88 9.79 11.17
C GLN A 148 -29.00 10.55 12.18
N PHE A 149 -29.60 11.32 13.09
CA PHE A 149 -28.87 12.32 13.90
C PHE A 149 -28.15 11.78 15.14
N LEU A 150 -28.37 10.52 15.55
CA LEU A 150 -27.83 9.99 16.81
C LEU A 150 -27.14 8.62 16.67
N SER A 151 -27.09 8.06 15.47
CA SER A 151 -26.51 6.73 15.24
C SER A 151 -25.08 6.85 14.73
N LEU A 152 -24.16 6.12 15.37
CA LEU A 152 -22.82 5.86 14.80
C LEU A 152 -22.95 5.36 13.34
N PRO A 153 -21.94 5.55 12.48
CA PRO A 153 -21.94 4.93 11.15
C PRO A 153 -22.27 3.44 11.25
N ASP A 154 -23.29 2.97 10.53
CA ASP A 154 -23.54 1.53 10.42
C ASP A 154 -22.36 0.97 9.59
N PRO A 155 -21.70 -0.12 10.01
CA PRO A 155 -20.73 -0.83 9.18
C PRO A 155 -21.27 -1.28 7.81
N LYS A 156 -22.59 -1.21 7.58
CA LYS A 156 -23.22 -1.40 6.27
C LYS A 156 -23.23 -0.16 5.37
N ASP A 157 -22.99 1.02 5.95
CA ASP A 157 -22.90 2.29 5.24
C ASP A 157 -21.44 2.64 4.89
N SER A 158 -20.47 1.81 5.28
CA SER A 158 -19.06 2.00 4.92
C SER A 158 -18.79 1.53 3.49
N THR A 159 -17.97 2.30 2.77
CA THR A 159 -17.49 1.93 1.44
C THR A 159 -16.83 0.56 1.44
N ASP A 160 -17.07 -0.18 0.36
CA ASP A 160 -16.37 -1.41 -0.01
C ASP A 160 -15.39 -1.19 -1.18
N ASN A 161 -15.13 0.08 -1.53
CA ASN A 161 -14.16 0.45 -2.55
C ASN A 161 -12.74 0.03 -2.15
N CYS A 162 -12.29 -1.10 -2.68
CA CYS A 162 -10.98 -1.67 -2.39
C CYS A 162 -9.92 -1.18 -3.39
N LEU A 163 -9.46 0.07 -3.26
CA LEU A 163 -8.52 0.67 -4.22
C LEU A 163 -7.03 0.60 -3.83
N VAL A 164 -6.68 0.05 -2.67
CA VAL A 164 -5.35 0.25 -2.07
C VAL A 164 -4.37 -0.85 -2.45
N ASN A 165 -4.71 -2.13 -2.22
CA ASN A 165 -3.77 -3.23 -2.40
C ASN A 165 -4.40 -4.52 -2.94
N LEU A 166 -3.56 -5.39 -3.49
CA LEU A 166 -3.88 -6.79 -3.77
C LEU A 166 -3.06 -7.71 -2.86
N ILE A 167 -3.74 -8.67 -2.23
CA ILE A 167 -3.12 -9.63 -1.32
C ILE A 167 -3.43 -11.05 -1.77
N LYS A 168 -2.45 -11.94 -1.61
CA LYS A 168 -2.67 -13.38 -1.78
C LYS A 168 -2.93 -14.02 -0.44
N HIS A 169 -3.90 -14.94 -0.42
CA HIS A 169 -4.08 -15.86 0.69
C HIS A 169 -4.20 -17.27 0.11
N GLY A 170 -3.06 -17.97 0.03
CA GLY A 170 -2.95 -19.19 -0.76
C GLY A 170 -3.05 -18.92 -2.26
N ASP A 171 -3.94 -19.67 -2.92
CA ASP A 171 -4.20 -19.54 -4.35
C ASP A 171 -5.20 -18.43 -4.67
N GLU A 172 -5.87 -17.88 -3.67
CA GLU A 172 -6.88 -16.84 -3.82
C GLU A 172 -6.21 -15.45 -3.87
N LEU A 173 -6.76 -14.56 -4.69
CA LEU A 173 -6.33 -13.17 -4.84
C LEU A 173 -7.46 -12.25 -4.38
N TYR A 174 -7.14 -11.36 -3.44
CA TYR A 174 -8.07 -10.40 -2.87
C TYR A 174 -7.62 -8.98 -3.15
N VAL A 175 -8.59 -8.09 -3.37
CA VAL A 175 -8.39 -6.64 -3.41
C VAL A 175 -8.88 -6.05 -2.09
N THR A 176 -8.13 -5.12 -1.52
CA THR A 176 -8.38 -4.56 -0.18
C THR A 176 -8.12 -3.05 -0.12
N SER A 177 -8.78 -2.39 0.84
CA SER A 177 -8.54 -1.03 1.30
C SER A 177 -8.49 -1.02 2.82
N GLU A 178 -8.60 0.14 3.45
CA GLU A 178 -8.60 0.28 4.91
C GLU A 178 -9.99 0.26 5.54
N THR A 179 -10.86 -0.55 4.95
CA THR A 179 -12.25 -0.75 5.38
C THR A 179 -12.39 -2.09 6.09
N ASN A 180 -13.62 -2.50 6.37
CA ASN A 180 -13.93 -3.82 6.92
C ASN A 180 -14.20 -4.87 5.82
N THR A 181 -14.13 -4.50 4.54
CA THR A 181 -14.52 -5.36 3.41
C THR A 181 -13.32 -5.63 2.52
N ILE A 182 -13.23 -6.86 2.01
CA ILE A 182 -12.29 -7.28 0.96
C ILE A 182 -13.05 -8.02 -0.13
N HIS A 183 -12.52 -8.01 -1.36
CA HIS A 183 -13.14 -8.69 -2.50
C HIS A 183 -12.20 -9.71 -3.13
N GLN A 184 -12.67 -10.93 -3.35
CA GLN A 184 -11.96 -11.91 -4.15
C GLN A 184 -12.09 -11.59 -5.64
N ILE A 185 -11.02 -11.80 -6.41
CA ILE A 185 -11.03 -11.63 -7.87
C ILE A 185 -10.49 -12.86 -8.60
N ASP A 186 -10.95 -13.04 -9.83
CA ASP A 186 -10.40 -14.03 -10.76
C ASP A 186 -9.02 -13.58 -11.26
N LYS A 187 -8.03 -14.48 -11.26
CA LYS A 187 -6.65 -14.15 -11.62
C LYS A 187 -6.41 -13.96 -13.11
N ASP A 188 -7.25 -14.54 -13.96
CA ASP A 188 -7.10 -14.48 -15.42
C ASP A 188 -8.02 -13.42 -16.02
N THR A 189 -9.26 -13.28 -15.53
CA THR A 189 -10.22 -12.31 -16.08
C THR A 189 -10.24 -11.00 -15.30
N LEU A 190 -9.80 -10.98 -14.04
CA LEU A 190 -9.95 -9.87 -13.09
C LEU A 190 -11.41 -9.61 -12.65
N GLU A 191 -12.34 -10.54 -12.93
CA GLU A 191 -13.74 -10.44 -12.45
C GLU A 191 -13.78 -10.42 -10.92
N THR A 192 -14.65 -9.59 -10.34
CA THR A 192 -15.01 -9.70 -8.92
C THR A 192 -15.82 -10.98 -8.71
N LEU A 193 -15.37 -11.85 -7.82
CA LEU A 193 -15.95 -13.17 -7.59
C LEU A 193 -16.98 -13.23 -6.47
N ASP A 194 -17.01 -12.21 -5.60
CA ASP A 194 -17.84 -12.17 -4.40
C ASP A 194 -18.61 -10.85 -4.24
N GLU A 195 -19.52 -10.82 -3.26
CA GLU A 195 -20.23 -9.60 -2.83
C GLU A 195 -19.48 -8.86 -1.71
N GLY A 196 -18.21 -9.20 -1.48
CA GLY A 196 -17.38 -8.65 -0.40
C GLY A 196 -17.46 -9.44 0.91
N THR A 197 -16.30 -9.86 1.41
CA THR A 197 -16.14 -10.46 2.74
C THR A 197 -15.99 -9.38 3.80
N ILE A 198 -16.99 -9.26 4.68
CA ILE A 198 -17.03 -8.25 5.75
C ILE A 198 -16.44 -8.81 7.05
N HIS A 199 -15.21 -8.42 7.39
CA HIS A 199 -14.49 -8.90 8.58
C HIS A 199 -15.27 -8.68 9.89
N SER A 200 -16.04 -7.60 9.99
CA SER A 200 -16.81 -7.28 11.21
C SER A 200 -17.95 -8.25 11.51
N LYS A 201 -18.27 -9.18 10.59
CA LYS A 201 -19.16 -10.32 10.85
C LYS A 201 -18.51 -11.40 11.72
N TYR A 202 -17.18 -11.45 11.74
CA TYR A 202 -16.40 -12.54 12.36
C TYR A 202 -15.54 -12.05 13.53
N VAL A 203 -14.99 -10.84 13.43
CA VAL A 203 -14.16 -10.21 14.47
C VAL A 203 -14.63 -8.79 14.79
N SER A 204 -14.55 -8.39 16.06
CA SER A 204 -15.00 -7.06 16.49
C SER A 204 -13.98 -5.97 16.14
N VAL A 205 -13.98 -5.54 14.87
CA VAL A 205 -13.16 -4.46 14.31
C VAL A 205 -14.01 -3.55 13.41
N HIS A 206 -13.60 -2.28 13.31
CA HIS A 206 -14.21 -1.29 12.41
C HIS A 206 -13.55 -1.26 11.04
N ASN A 207 -12.26 -1.60 10.98
CA ASN A 207 -11.46 -1.68 9.78
C ASN A 207 -10.32 -2.69 9.96
N ALA A 208 -9.62 -2.99 8.87
CA ALA A 208 -8.32 -3.61 8.86
C ALA A 208 -7.40 -2.85 7.89
N THR A 209 -6.08 -2.95 8.04
CA THR A 209 -5.18 -2.29 7.08
C THR A 209 -5.14 -3.02 5.74
N ALA A 210 -4.69 -2.33 4.70
CA ALA A 210 -4.44 -2.92 3.38
C ALA A 210 -3.07 -3.65 3.28
N HIS A 211 -2.34 -3.76 4.40
CA HIS A 211 -0.95 -4.26 4.46
C HIS A 211 -0.80 -5.43 5.45
N PRO A 212 -1.45 -6.58 5.19
CA PRO A 212 -1.28 -7.75 6.02
C PRO A 212 0.08 -8.41 5.79
N HIS A 213 0.50 -9.21 6.78
CA HIS A 213 1.67 -10.09 6.69
C HIS A 213 1.25 -11.55 6.60
N THR A 214 1.89 -12.32 5.71
CA THR A 214 1.71 -13.77 5.63
C THR A 214 2.88 -14.46 6.30
N ASP A 215 2.59 -15.39 7.21
CA ASP A 215 3.59 -16.24 7.85
C ASP A 215 3.94 -17.46 6.98
N VAL A 216 5.00 -18.17 7.36
CA VAL A 216 5.56 -19.30 6.61
C VAL A 216 4.58 -20.46 6.38
N ASP A 217 3.58 -20.61 7.25
CA ASP A 217 2.57 -21.66 7.16
C ASP A 217 1.33 -21.23 6.35
N GLY A 218 1.33 -20.01 5.79
CA GLY A 218 0.21 -19.43 5.07
C GLY A 218 -0.80 -18.69 5.94
N THR A 219 -0.61 -18.64 7.26
CA THR A 219 -1.42 -17.82 8.16
C THR A 219 -1.24 -16.34 7.82
N LEU A 220 -2.34 -15.63 7.66
CA LEU A 220 -2.33 -14.19 7.41
C LEU A 220 -2.61 -13.42 8.72
N TYR A 221 -1.83 -12.36 8.95
CA TYR A 221 -2.00 -11.44 10.06
C TYR A 221 -2.31 -10.05 9.54
N ASN A 222 -3.27 -9.38 10.17
CA ASN A 222 -3.59 -7.99 9.86
C ASN A 222 -3.85 -7.21 11.15
N LEU A 223 -3.89 -5.89 11.07
CA LEU A 223 -4.19 -5.01 12.18
C LEU A 223 -5.52 -4.28 11.91
N GLY A 224 -6.37 -4.20 12.93
CA GLY A 224 -7.65 -3.49 12.82
C GLY A 224 -8.00 -2.70 14.08
N SER A 225 -8.75 -1.62 13.93
CA SER A 225 -9.17 -0.78 15.06
C SER A 225 -10.54 -1.20 15.60
N SER A 226 -10.79 -0.97 16.89
CA SER A 226 -12.11 -1.17 17.49
C SER A 226 -12.34 -0.22 18.66
N VAL A 227 -13.59 0.18 18.91
CA VAL A 227 -13.99 0.85 20.15
C VAL A 227 -14.76 -0.14 21.03
N HIS A 228 -14.30 -0.32 22.27
CA HIS A 228 -14.95 -1.18 23.26
C HIS A 228 -15.04 -0.46 24.61
N MET A 229 -16.24 -0.41 25.20
CA MET A 229 -16.51 0.22 26.50
C MET A 229 -15.93 1.65 26.65
N GLY A 230 -15.99 2.46 25.59
CA GLY A 230 -15.48 3.84 25.59
C GLY A 230 -13.95 3.96 25.50
N THR A 231 -13.25 2.88 25.16
CA THR A 231 -11.80 2.86 24.91
C THR A 231 -11.52 2.31 23.52
N SER A 232 -10.51 2.88 22.87
CA SER A 232 -10.09 2.48 21.53
C SER A 232 -8.95 1.47 21.62
N HIS A 233 -8.92 0.53 20.67
CA HIS A 233 -7.95 -0.56 20.65
C HIS A 233 -7.45 -0.81 19.23
N LEU A 234 -6.19 -1.21 19.15
CA LEU A 234 -5.61 -1.91 18.01
C LEU A 234 -5.72 -3.42 18.25
N ASN A 235 -6.19 -4.16 17.27
CA ASN A 235 -6.41 -5.60 17.34
C ASN A 235 -5.55 -6.28 16.29
N ILE A 236 -4.76 -7.27 16.73
CA ILE A 236 -4.05 -8.16 15.81
C ILE A 236 -5.05 -9.25 15.43
N ILE A 237 -5.38 -9.28 14.14
CA ILE A 237 -6.30 -10.22 13.51
C ILE A 237 -5.46 -11.33 12.89
N GLN A 238 -5.81 -12.57 13.17
CA GLN A 238 -5.23 -13.76 12.54
C GLN A 238 -6.30 -14.42 11.66
N PHE A 239 -5.93 -14.77 10.44
CA PHE A 239 -6.70 -15.57 9.52
C PHE A 239 -5.96 -16.90 9.32
N PRO A 240 -6.61 -18.05 9.52
CA PRO A 240 -5.96 -19.34 9.37
C PRO A 240 -5.47 -19.55 7.92
N PRO A 241 -4.50 -20.45 7.70
CA PRO A 241 -4.06 -20.79 6.35
C PRO A 241 -5.22 -21.16 5.41
N PRO A 242 -5.02 -21.05 4.08
CA PRO A 242 -6.04 -21.33 3.08
C PRO A 242 -6.72 -22.70 3.29
N ILE A 243 -8.05 -22.72 3.18
CA ILE A 243 -8.80 -23.97 3.29
C ILE A 243 -8.47 -24.86 2.09
N ASN A 244 -7.72 -25.94 2.31
CA ASN A 244 -7.71 -27.04 1.36
C ASN A 244 -9.10 -27.70 1.39
N SER A 245 -9.76 -27.78 0.23
CA SER A 245 -11.15 -28.27 0.04
C SER A 245 -11.51 -29.60 0.72
N ARG A 246 -10.52 -30.37 1.18
CA ARG A 246 -10.69 -31.63 1.92
C ARG A 246 -10.99 -31.45 3.42
N ASN A 247 -10.71 -30.30 4.02
CA ASN A 247 -10.78 -30.07 5.48
C ASN A 247 -11.57 -28.81 5.87
N SER A 248 -12.48 -28.30 5.03
CA SER A 248 -13.28 -27.13 5.41
C SER A 248 -14.14 -27.43 6.63
N PRO A 249 -14.02 -26.69 7.75
CA PRO A 249 -14.99 -26.78 8.83
C PRO A 249 -16.37 -26.42 8.26
N MET A 250 -17.42 -27.16 8.65
CA MET A 250 -18.78 -26.87 8.20
C MET A 250 -19.15 -25.42 8.52
N GLY A 251 -19.45 -24.61 7.49
CA GLY A 251 -20.05 -23.27 7.65
C GLY A 251 -19.18 -22.07 7.28
N TYR A 252 -17.94 -22.26 6.82
CA TYR A 252 -17.08 -21.17 6.33
C TYR A 252 -16.86 -21.30 4.82
N SER A 253 -16.87 -20.15 4.10
CA SER A 253 -16.68 -20.10 2.65
C SER A 253 -15.23 -19.73 2.29
N SER A 254 -14.52 -19.04 3.17
CA SER A 254 -13.10 -18.67 3.01
C SER A 254 -12.33 -18.73 4.33
N SER A 255 -10.99 -18.66 4.27
CA SER A 255 -10.17 -18.46 5.48
C SER A 255 -10.42 -17.11 6.15
N HIS A 256 -10.91 -16.11 5.39
CA HIS A 256 -11.25 -14.79 5.94
C HIS A 256 -12.48 -14.83 6.85
N ASP A 257 -13.39 -15.77 6.64
CA ASP A 257 -14.56 -15.98 7.51
C ASP A 257 -14.19 -16.56 8.89
N GLN A 258 -12.97 -17.05 9.04
CA GLN A 258 -12.45 -17.68 10.27
C GLN A 258 -11.52 -16.75 11.05
N ALA A 259 -11.56 -15.44 10.75
CA ALA A 259 -10.77 -14.45 11.44
C ALA A 259 -10.93 -14.54 12.96
N LYS A 260 -9.84 -14.33 13.69
CA LYS A 260 -9.87 -14.19 15.16
C LYS A 260 -8.93 -13.09 15.63
N ILE A 261 -9.30 -12.43 16.72
CA ILE A 261 -8.42 -11.47 17.39
C ILE A 261 -7.49 -12.26 18.31
N VAL A 262 -6.18 -12.20 18.05
CA VAL A 262 -5.17 -12.89 18.86
C VAL A 262 -4.60 -12.00 19.95
N ALA A 263 -4.50 -10.68 19.72
CA ALA A 263 -4.07 -9.72 20.71
C ALA A 263 -4.87 -8.41 20.60
N ARG A 264 -5.07 -7.73 21.73
CA ARG A 264 -5.77 -6.45 21.81
C ARG A 264 -4.93 -5.47 22.61
N LEU A 265 -4.65 -4.32 22.00
CA LEU A 265 -3.79 -3.27 22.53
C LEU A 265 -4.63 -2.01 22.71
N GLN A 266 -4.86 -1.60 23.96
CA GLN A 266 -5.55 -0.33 24.21
C GLN A 266 -4.67 0.83 23.72
N THR A 267 -5.23 1.74 22.92
CA THR A 267 -4.50 2.92 22.43
C THR A 267 -4.22 3.90 23.57
N SER A 268 -3.13 4.65 23.44
CA SER A 268 -2.70 5.69 24.36
C SER A 268 -3.73 6.82 24.52
N SER A 269 -4.42 7.16 23.43
CA SER A 269 -5.51 8.13 23.42
C SER A 269 -6.88 7.45 23.36
N LYS A 270 -7.81 7.89 24.23
CA LYS A 270 -9.20 7.41 24.25
C LYS A 270 -10.06 8.04 23.16
N SER A 271 -9.87 9.33 22.90
CA SER A 271 -10.69 10.14 21.98
C SER A 271 -10.07 10.31 20.60
N ARG A 272 -8.80 9.92 20.43
CA ARG A 272 -8.05 10.00 19.16
C ARG A 272 -7.24 8.72 18.91
N PRO A 273 -7.88 7.57 18.63
CA PRO A 273 -7.16 6.36 18.24
C PRO A 273 -6.24 6.64 17.05
N ALA A 274 -5.01 6.14 17.14
CA ALA A 274 -4.03 6.27 16.08
C ALA A 274 -4.53 5.63 14.78
N TYR A 275 -4.30 6.33 13.68
CA TYR A 275 -4.39 5.78 12.34
C TYR A 275 -3.11 4.99 12.05
N ILE A 276 -3.27 3.71 11.70
CA ILE A 276 -2.17 2.79 11.43
C ILE A 276 -2.39 2.20 10.05
N HIS A 277 -1.44 2.45 9.15
CA HIS A 277 -1.49 1.98 7.77
C HIS A 277 -0.77 0.63 7.59
N SER A 278 0.31 0.39 8.31
CA SER A 278 1.05 -0.87 8.28
C SER A 278 1.76 -1.16 9.61
N PHE A 279 2.33 -2.35 9.76
CA PHE A 279 2.99 -2.81 10.99
C PHE A 279 4.16 -3.74 10.66
N GLY A 280 5.12 -3.87 11.57
CA GLY A 280 6.25 -4.80 11.41
C GLY A 280 5.92 -6.21 11.90
N PHE A 281 6.47 -7.21 11.23
CA PHE A 281 6.24 -8.63 11.51
C PHE A 281 7.55 -9.42 11.48
N THR A 282 7.85 -10.15 12.55
CA THR A 282 9.02 -11.04 12.68
C THR A 282 8.56 -12.44 13.10
N PRO A 283 9.45 -13.45 13.11
CA PRO A 283 9.11 -14.79 13.60
C PRO A 283 8.48 -14.80 15.01
N ASN A 284 8.94 -13.94 15.92
CA ASN A 284 8.46 -13.95 17.31
C ASN A 284 7.66 -12.71 17.71
N TYR A 285 7.70 -11.61 16.95
CA TYR A 285 7.11 -10.34 17.36
C TYR A 285 6.31 -9.65 16.26
N ILE A 286 5.32 -8.88 16.69
CA ILE A 286 4.63 -7.86 15.90
C ILE A 286 4.97 -6.50 16.51
N VAL A 287 5.31 -5.51 15.69
CA VAL A 287 5.56 -4.14 16.15
C VAL A 287 4.69 -3.14 15.42
N VAL A 288 4.06 -2.26 16.19
CA VAL A 288 3.22 -1.18 15.66
C VAL A 288 3.76 0.16 16.15
N ALA A 289 4.01 1.10 15.24
CA ALA A 289 4.25 2.50 15.59
C ALA A 289 2.91 3.20 15.80
N GLU A 290 2.52 3.40 17.06
CA GLU A 290 1.33 4.18 17.42
C GLU A 290 1.67 5.67 17.38
N HIS A 291 1.40 6.30 16.23
CA HIS A 291 1.64 7.73 16.00
C HIS A 291 0.57 8.59 16.70
N PRO A 292 0.87 9.85 17.05
CA PRO A 292 -0.13 10.82 17.52
C PRO A 292 -0.95 11.42 16.36
N PHE A 293 -1.23 10.62 15.34
CA PHE A 293 -2.02 10.94 14.16
C PHE A 293 -3.20 9.97 14.09
N GLY A 294 -4.44 10.47 14.11
CA GLY A 294 -5.58 9.59 14.28
C GLY A 294 -6.96 10.24 14.26
N ILE A 295 -8.00 9.41 14.32
CA ILE A 295 -9.40 9.82 14.16
C ILE A 295 -9.88 10.56 15.41
N ASN A 296 -10.23 11.83 15.29
CA ASN A 296 -10.91 12.60 16.33
C ASN A 296 -12.36 12.13 16.46
N ILE A 297 -12.64 11.27 17.44
CA ILE A 297 -13.95 10.61 17.62
C ILE A 297 -15.09 11.63 17.80
N PRO A 298 -14.98 12.69 18.63
CA PRO A 298 -16.00 13.73 18.71
C PRO A 298 -16.31 14.39 17.35
N LYS A 299 -15.28 14.73 16.57
CA LYS A 299 -15.45 15.29 15.22
C LYS A 299 -16.08 14.28 14.26
N ALA A 300 -15.66 13.02 14.30
CA ALA A 300 -16.22 11.95 13.49
C ALA A 300 -17.72 11.74 13.79
N ILE A 301 -18.16 11.84 15.04
CA ILE A 301 -19.59 11.78 15.40
C ILE A 301 -20.36 12.99 14.83
N LEU A 302 -19.78 14.19 14.92
CA LEU A 302 -20.39 15.42 14.37
C LEU A 302 -20.39 15.47 12.83
N SER A 303 -19.60 14.64 12.15
CA SER A 303 -19.41 14.67 10.69
C SER A 303 -20.73 14.52 9.92
N LYS A 304 -21.64 13.64 10.36
CA LYS A 304 -22.95 13.43 9.72
C LYS A 304 -23.82 14.68 9.70
N ALA A 305 -23.81 15.46 10.80
CA ALA A 305 -24.60 16.69 10.91
C ALA A 305 -23.94 17.87 10.17
N THR A 306 -22.61 17.85 10.04
CA THR A 306 -21.82 18.93 9.46
C THR A 306 -21.40 18.69 8.00
N GLN A 307 -21.71 17.51 7.45
CA GLN A 307 -21.27 17.08 6.12
C GLN A 307 -19.74 17.17 5.97
N MET A 308 -19.02 16.80 7.02
CA MET A 308 -17.57 16.85 7.05
C MET A 308 -16.97 15.55 6.50
N PRO A 309 -16.10 15.60 5.48
CA PRO A 309 -15.44 14.42 4.92
C PRO A 309 -14.43 13.79 5.89
N ALA A 310 -14.08 12.53 5.65
CA ALA A 310 -13.31 11.73 6.62
C ALA A 310 -11.94 12.32 6.94
N TYR A 311 -11.23 12.79 5.91
CA TYR A 311 -9.89 13.36 6.06
C TYR A 311 -9.83 14.56 7.03
N ARG A 312 -10.95 15.29 7.25
CA ARG A 312 -11.02 16.48 8.11
C ARG A 312 -11.13 16.17 9.60
N PHE A 313 -11.52 14.95 9.95
CA PHE A 313 -11.56 14.51 11.35
C PHE A 313 -10.40 13.60 11.73
N ILE A 314 -9.44 13.36 10.84
CA ILE A 314 -8.16 12.75 11.20
C ILE A 314 -7.19 13.90 11.50
N GLU A 315 -6.57 13.87 12.67
CA GLU A 315 -5.76 14.98 13.16
C GLU A 315 -4.42 14.48 13.69
N TYR A 316 -3.37 15.22 13.38
CA TYR A 316 -2.04 15.03 13.93
C TYR A 316 -1.79 15.96 15.12
N ASP A 317 -1.34 15.40 16.23
CA ASP A 317 -0.83 16.12 17.38
C ASP A 317 0.70 16.12 17.36
N LYS A 318 1.28 17.24 16.90
CA LYS A 318 2.74 17.44 16.80
C LYS A 318 3.46 17.41 18.16
N THR A 319 2.72 17.55 19.26
CA THR A 319 3.27 17.47 20.62
C THR A 319 3.19 16.06 21.21
N GLY A 320 2.45 15.17 20.53
CA GLY A 320 2.28 13.80 20.93
C GLY A 320 3.54 12.96 20.71
N GLN A 321 3.55 11.78 21.32
CA GLN A 321 4.67 10.87 21.31
C GLN A 321 4.34 9.65 20.44
N VAL A 322 5.30 9.18 19.64
CA VAL A 322 5.15 7.88 18.95
C VAL A 322 5.50 6.77 19.94
N ILE A 323 4.60 5.81 20.11
CA ILE A 323 4.77 4.66 21.01
C ILE A 323 4.94 3.41 20.16
N PHE A 324 6.00 2.63 20.39
CA PHE A 324 6.16 1.35 19.70
C PHE A 324 5.53 0.24 20.55
N ARG A 325 4.45 -0.34 20.03
CA ARG A 325 3.74 -1.47 20.65
C ARG A 325 4.31 -2.76 20.14
N VAL A 326 5.03 -3.49 20.98
CA VAL A 326 5.67 -4.76 20.63
C VAL A 326 4.89 -5.91 21.26
N VAL A 327 4.39 -6.83 20.44
CA VAL A 327 3.60 -8.00 20.86
C VAL A 327 4.39 -9.26 20.58
N ASN A 328 4.58 -10.09 21.60
CA ASN A 328 5.15 -11.42 21.44
C ASN A 328 4.08 -12.35 20.85
N ARG A 329 4.35 -12.91 19.67
CA ARG A 329 3.42 -13.77 18.92
C ARG A 329 3.17 -15.12 19.58
N ASN A 330 4.11 -15.60 20.39
CA ASN A 330 3.99 -16.88 21.08
C ASN A 330 3.03 -16.78 22.28
N THR A 331 3.04 -15.65 22.98
CA THR A 331 2.15 -15.42 24.14
C THR A 331 0.91 -14.60 23.80
N ASN A 332 0.90 -13.94 22.64
CA ASN A 332 -0.07 -12.92 22.23
C ASN A 332 -0.21 -11.76 23.22
N GLN A 333 0.88 -11.43 23.93
CA GLN A 333 0.92 -10.35 24.91
C GLN A 333 1.91 -9.26 24.49
N GLU A 334 1.55 -8.02 24.79
CA GLU A 334 2.49 -6.91 24.67
C GLU A 334 3.66 -7.10 25.63
N THR A 335 4.87 -6.75 25.19
CA THR A 335 6.08 -6.85 26.00
C THR A 335 5.99 -5.96 27.25
N GLU A 336 6.71 -6.34 28.31
CA GLU A 336 6.77 -5.57 29.54
C GLU A 336 7.44 -4.20 29.32
N LEU A 337 8.51 -4.18 28.52
CA LEU A 337 9.18 -2.96 28.12
C LEU A 337 8.26 -2.10 27.25
N LYS A 338 8.22 -0.80 27.55
CA LYS A 338 7.42 0.22 26.86
C LYS A 338 8.33 1.18 26.13
N TYR A 339 8.17 1.29 24.82
CA TYR A 339 9.08 2.03 23.97
C TYR A 339 8.42 3.27 23.39
N TYR A 340 9.20 4.34 23.22
CA TYR A 340 8.73 5.56 22.58
C TYR A 340 9.84 6.23 21.78
N ALA A 341 9.48 6.95 20.72
CA ALA A 341 10.43 7.73 19.94
C ALA A 341 10.78 9.05 20.64
N ASP A 342 12.02 9.48 20.55
CA ASP A 342 12.48 10.76 21.06
C ASP A 342 11.96 11.97 20.26
N GLN A 343 11.54 11.75 19.01
CA GLN A 343 10.91 12.75 18.14
C GLN A 343 9.55 12.24 17.61
N PRO A 344 8.55 13.11 17.43
CA PRO A 344 7.31 12.76 16.77
C PRO A 344 7.53 12.52 15.27
N PHE A 345 6.75 11.61 14.70
CA PHE A 345 6.67 11.38 13.26
C PHE A 345 5.36 10.70 12.89
N VAL A 346 5.07 10.64 11.59
CA VAL A 346 3.99 9.85 10.99
C VAL A 346 4.60 8.85 10.03
N SER A 347 4.06 7.64 10.00
CA SER A 347 4.45 6.61 9.04
C SER A 347 3.22 5.99 8.40
N PHE A 348 3.29 5.80 7.09
CA PHE A 348 2.33 4.97 6.36
C PHE A 348 2.92 3.58 6.16
N HIS A 349 4.11 3.48 5.57
CA HIS A 349 4.72 2.20 5.24
C HIS A 349 5.88 1.82 6.17
N THR A 350 5.72 0.66 6.81
CA THR A 350 6.83 -0.12 7.36
C THR A 350 7.61 -0.78 6.23
N ILE A 351 8.94 -0.80 6.35
CA ILE A 351 9.82 -1.41 5.35
C ILE A 351 10.05 -2.88 5.71
N ASN A 352 10.57 -3.14 6.91
CA ASN A 352 10.78 -4.49 7.43
C ASN A 352 10.98 -4.43 8.95
N ALA A 353 10.85 -5.56 9.62
CA ALA A 353 11.29 -5.76 11.00
C ALA A 353 12.07 -7.08 11.10
N PHE A 354 13.05 -7.16 12.00
CA PHE A 354 13.77 -8.41 12.25
C PHE A 354 14.38 -8.47 13.64
N GLU A 355 14.74 -9.66 14.07
CA GLU A 355 15.35 -9.92 15.37
C GLU A 355 16.86 -10.13 15.23
N GLU A 356 17.67 -9.47 16.07
CA GLU A 356 19.12 -9.65 16.10
C GLU A 356 19.65 -9.46 17.53
N ASN A 357 20.37 -10.45 18.06
CA ASN A 357 21.04 -10.40 19.36
C ASN A 357 20.18 -9.86 20.51
N GLY A 358 18.94 -10.34 20.66
CA GLY A 358 18.02 -9.89 21.71
C GLY A 358 17.40 -8.50 21.48
N HIS A 359 17.52 -7.96 20.27
CA HIS A 359 16.90 -6.70 19.85
C HIS A 359 15.91 -6.95 18.72
N LEU A 360 14.87 -6.12 18.67
CA LEU A 360 13.99 -5.97 17.52
C LEU A 360 14.42 -4.73 16.73
N VAL A 361 14.81 -4.93 15.48
CA VAL A 361 15.13 -3.87 14.53
C VAL A 361 13.89 -3.60 13.69
N PHE A 362 13.53 -2.32 13.54
CA PHE A 362 12.32 -1.89 12.85
C PHE A 362 12.61 -0.72 11.92
N ASP A 363 12.37 -0.93 10.63
CA ASP A 363 12.61 0.05 9.57
C ASP A 363 11.29 0.53 8.98
N LEU A 364 11.17 1.84 8.77
CA LEU A 364 9.94 2.46 8.25
C LEU A 364 10.22 3.75 7.47
N CYS A 365 9.23 4.16 6.67
CA CYS A 365 9.16 5.47 6.04
C CYS A 365 8.57 6.49 7.03
N SER A 366 9.34 7.50 7.42
CA SER A 366 9.00 8.49 8.45
C SER A 366 8.86 9.90 7.87
N GLY A 367 7.64 10.45 7.93
CA GLY A 367 7.34 11.84 7.59
C GLY A 367 7.18 12.72 8.83
N ASP A 368 7.51 14.00 8.70
CA ASP A 368 7.34 14.97 9.80
C ASP A 368 5.86 15.35 10.00
N GLU A 369 5.05 15.25 8.93
CA GLU A 369 3.61 15.53 8.88
C GLU A 369 2.90 14.43 8.07
N PRO A 370 1.60 14.18 8.29
CA PRO A 370 0.79 13.41 7.36
C PRO A 370 0.71 14.11 5.99
N TYR A 371 0.97 13.37 4.92
CA TYR A 371 1.00 13.91 3.55
C TYR A 371 -0.17 13.48 2.67
N TYR A 372 -1.17 12.77 3.21
CA TYR A 372 -2.37 12.38 2.46
C TYR A 372 -3.15 13.60 1.93
N GLU A 373 -3.12 14.74 2.61
CA GLU A 373 -3.81 15.95 2.14
C GLU A 373 -3.29 16.45 0.79
N LEU A 374 -2.05 16.12 0.42
CA LEU A 374 -1.49 16.43 -0.89
C LEU A 374 -2.23 15.71 -2.02
N LEU A 375 -2.94 14.62 -1.72
CA LEU A 375 -3.72 13.83 -2.70
C LEU A 375 -5.15 14.35 -2.90
N HIS A 376 -5.55 15.42 -2.22
CA HIS A 376 -6.78 16.14 -2.54
C HIS A 376 -6.62 16.89 -3.88
N PHE A 377 -7.59 16.81 -4.80
CA PHE A 377 -7.44 17.33 -6.16
C PHE A 377 -7.24 18.86 -6.21
N SER A 378 -7.72 19.60 -5.22
CA SER A 378 -7.42 21.04 -5.11
C SER A 378 -5.94 21.36 -4.87
N ASN A 379 -5.18 20.39 -4.36
CA ASN A 379 -3.75 20.54 -4.02
C ASN A 379 -2.84 19.99 -5.13
N LEU A 380 -3.42 19.24 -6.08
CA LEU A 380 -2.69 18.69 -7.22
C LEU A 380 -2.54 19.73 -8.33
N THR A 381 -1.30 19.88 -8.79
CA THR A 381 -0.92 20.69 -9.95
C THR A 381 0.02 19.87 -10.83
N GLU A 382 0.31 20.31 -12.05
CA GLU A 382 1.32 19.66 -12.91
C GLU A 382 2.67 19.45 -12.18
N THR A 383 3.03 20.34 -11.24
CA THR A 383 4.29 20.31 -10.50
C THR A 383 4.19 19.72 -9.08
N ASN A 384 2.98 19.43 -8.60
CA ASN A 384 2.69 18.88 -7.27
C ASN A 384 1.76 17.66 -7.39
N SER A 385 2.12 16.72 -8.26
CA SER A 385 1.34 15.51 -8.56
C SER A 385 2.10 14.21 -8.23
N THR A 386 3.21 14.29 -7.52
CA THR A 386 4.03 13.12 -7.18
C THR A 386 3.58 12.49 -5.88
N ILE A 387 3.84 11.19 -5.73
CA ILE A 387 3.73 10.51 -4.44
C ILE A 387 4.65 11.23 -3.44
N PRO A 388 4.14 11.67 -2.27
CA PRO A 388 4.99 12.26 -1.24
C PRO A 388 6.00 11.23 -0.74
N VAL A 389 7.22 11.67 -0.45
CA VAL A 389 8.32 10.79 0.00
C VAL A 389 8.64 11.04 1.47
N ALA A 390 9.30 10.07 2.11
CA ALA A 390 9.59 10.10 3.54
C ALA A 390 11.00 9.59 3.84
N LYS A 391 11.50 9.92 5.04
CA LYS A 391 12.84 9.52 5.51
C LYS A 391 12.86 8.03 5.83
N VAL A 392 13.90 7.33 5.42
CA VAL A 392 14.10 5.91 5.76
C VAL A 392 14.77 5.82 7.13
N MET A 393 13.99 5.43 8.14
CA MET A 393 14.41 5.43 9.54
C MET A 393 14.45 4.01 10.11
N ARG A 394 15.48 3.74 10.92
CA ARG A 394 15.65 2.52 11.71
C ARG A 394 15.51 2.82 13.20
N TYR A 395 14.75 2.00 13.90
CA TYR A 395 14.67 1.95 15.36
C TYR A 395 15.10 0.58 15.87
N VAL A 396 15.79 0.54 17.01
CA VAL A 396 16.26 -0.71 17.63
C VAL A 396 15.76 -0.78 19.06
N MET A 397 15.01 -1.85 19.37
CA MET A 397 14.33 -2.07 20.65
C MET A 397 14.96 -3.26 21.38
N PRO A 398 15.57 -3.10 22.57
CA PRO A 398 16.00 -4.24 23.38
C PRO A 398 14.77 -5.03 23.86
N LEU A 399 14.75 -6.35 23.75
CA LEU A 399 13.58 -7.19 24.06
C LEU A 399 13.50 -7.63 25.52
N GLU A 400 14.63 -7.68 26.24
CA GLU A 400 14.71 -8.12 27.62
C GLU A 400 15.59 -7.20 28.46
N MET A 401 15.30 -7.11 29.77
CA MET A 401 16.16 -6.40 30.73
C MET A 401 17.55 -7.07 30.88
N GLY A 402 17.68 -8.36 30.55
CA GLY A 402 18.97 -9.08 30.57
C GLY A 402 19.94 -8.59 29.50
N ALA A 403 19.44 -8.13 28.35
CA ALA A 403 20.22 -7.40 27.36
C ALA A 403 20.72 -6.04 27.90
N CYS A 404 20.15 -5.57 29.01
CA CYS A 404 20.49 -4.33 29.68
C CYS A 404 21.52 -4.47 30.82
N ASN A 405 22.10 -5.65 31.05
CA ASN A 405 22.93 -5.94 32.23
C ASN A 405 24.45 -5.86 32.04
N CYS A 406 24.94 -5.32 30.92
CA CYS A 406 26.35 -5.01 30.75
C CYS A 406 26.58 -3.54 31.09
N PHE A 407 27.68 -3.18 31.74
CA PHE A 407 28.05 -1.77 31.95
C PHE A 407 27.90 -0.99 30.65
N VAL A 408 26.92 -0.10 30.61
CA VAL A 408 26.58 0.61 29.39
C VAL A 408 27.34 1.93 29.38
N GLU A 409 28.23 2.09 28.41
CA GLU A 409 28.85 3.39 28.13
C GLU A 409 27.72 4.40 27.82
N ASN A 410 27.55 5.41 28.66
CA ASN A 410 26.51 6.44 28.57
C ASN A 410 25.04 5.97 28.67
N GLY A 411 24.76 4.71 29.03
CA GLY A 411 23.38 4.23 29.23
C GLY A 411 22.58 3.88 27.96
N ASN A 412 23.24 3.67 26.80
CA ASN A 412 22.64 3.16 25.57
C ASN A 412 22.52 1.61 25.50
N PHE A 413 21.29 1.09 25.52
CA PHE A 413 20.96 -0.35 25.51
C PHE A 413 20.81 -0.95 24.10
N VAL A 414 21.50 -0.40 23.10
CA VAL A 414 21.59 -0.98 21.75
C VAL A 414 22.95 -1.63 21.58
N ASP A 415 22.99 -2.97 21.61
CA ASP A 415 24.22 -3.77 21.45
C ASP A 415 24.32 -4.36 20.02
N LEU A 416 24.22 -3.50 19.02
CA LEU A 416 24.41 -3.85 17.61
C LEU A 416 25.57 -3.03 17.04
N PRO A 417 26.75 -3.62 16.76
CA PRO A 417 27.98 -2.88 16.47
C PRO A 417 27.93 -1.86 15.32
N GLN A 418 27.02 -2.05 14.36
CA GLN A 418 26.87 -1.17 13.19
C GLN A 418 25.71 -0.19 13.31
N SER A 419 24.93 -0.27 14.39
CA SER A 419 23.79 0.60 14.62
C SER A 419 24.22 1.96 15.19
N LYS A 420 23.61 3.03 14.68
CA LYS A 420 23.70 4.37 15.25
C LYS A 420 22.46 4.72 16.09
N CYS A 421 21.54 3.78 16.26
CA CYS A 421 20.37 3.96 17.11
C CYS A 421 20.79 4.00 18.58
N ALA A 422 19.92 4.59 19.42
CA ALA A 422 20.06 4.52 20.86
C ALA A 422 18.76 4.10 21.53
N ALA A 423 18.87 3.37 22.64
CA ALA A 423 17.78 3.03 23.54
C ALA A 423 18.20 3.41 24.96
N THR A 424 17.45 4.26 25.65
CA THR A 424 17.78 4.74 27.02
C THR A 424 16.56 4.67 27.92
N PHE A 425 16.71 4.37 29.20
CA PHE A 425 15.57 4.37 30.13
C PHE A 425 15.28 5.78 30.65
N ASP A 426 13.99 6.15 30.69
CA ASP A 426 13.52 7.34 31.39
C ASP A 426 13.31 7.09 32.89
N ALA A 427 12.95 8.14 33.64
CA ALA A 427 12.72 8.05 35.08
C ALA A 427 11.51 7.17 35.46
N GLN A 428 10.64 6.82 34.50
CA GLN A 428 9.48 5.95 34.68
C GLN A 428 9.78 4.51 34.24
N GLY A 429 11.01 4.20 33.82
CA GLY A 429 11.40 2.88 33.35
C GLY A 429 10.92 2.54 31.92
N ARG A 430 10.50 3.54 31.14
CA ARG A 430 10.19 3.37 29.71
C ARG A 430 11.47 3.55 28.88
N VAL A 431 11.50 2.93 27.71
CA VAL A 431 12.64 2.96 26.79
C VAL A 431 12.44 4.06 25.75
N LYS A 432 13.22 5.13 25.84
CA LYS A 432 13.32 6.17 24.82
C LYS A 432 14.24 5.70 23.70
N LEU A 433 13.73 5.71 22.48
CA LEU A 433 14.45 5.34 21.26
C LEU A 433 14.85 6.57 20.46
N THR A 434 16.12 6.61 20.05
CA THR A 434 16.62 7.54 19.03
C THR A 434 16.84 6.75 17.75
N GLY A 435 16.13 7.14 16.69
CA GLY A 435 16.19 6.49 15.38
C GLY A 435 17.45 6.85 14.60
N GLN A 436 17.84 5.98 13.67
CA GLN A 436 18.92 6.21 12.71
C GLN A 436 18.34 6.47 11.32
N LEU A 437 18.76 7.57 10.70
CA LEU A 437 18.57 7.77 9.26
C LEU A 437 19.48 6.80 8.48
N LEU A 438 18.90 5.95 7.65
CA LEU A 438 19.64 4.93 6.88
C LEU A 438 20.28 5.49 5.61
N THR A 439 19.65 6.49 4.99
CA THR A 439 20.15 7.17 3.79
C THR A 439 19.60 8.60 3.71
N PRO A 440 20.30 9.56 3.09
CA PRO A 440 19.75 10.88 2.81
C PRO A 440 18.66 10.89 1.71
N VAL A 441 18.48 9.78 0.98
CA VAL A 441 17.43 9.67 -0.04
C VAL A 441 16.10 9.31 0.61
N GLU A 442 15.09 10.14 0.38
CA GLU A 442 13.72 9.87 0.79
C GLU A 442 13.01 8.99 -0.23
N ILE A 443 12.21 8.05 0.28
CA ILE A 443 11.37 7.18 -0.54
C ILE A 443 9.99 7.02 0.10
N GLU A 444 9.06 6.55 -0.70
CA GLU A 444 7.83 5.91 -0.25
C GLU A 444 7.54 4.66 -1.09
N MET A 445 6.43 3.98 -0.79
CA MET A 445 6.03 2.71 -1.41
C MET A 445 7.17 1.66 -1.33
N PRO A 446 7.73 1.41 -0.13
CA PRO A 446 8.89 0.57 0.02
C PRO A 446 8.54 -0.90 -0.25
N ARG A 447 9.45 -1.59 -0.93
CA ARG A 447 9.39 -3.01 -1.23
C ARG A 447 10.73 -3.65 -0.97
N ILE A 448 10.69 -4.91 -0.57
CA ILE A 448 11.88 -5.75 -0.35
C ILE A 448 11.70 -7.07 -1.09
N ASN A 449 12.75 -7.88 -1.14
CA ASN A 449 12.56 -9.31 -1.37
C ASN A 449 11.85 -9.90 -0.14
N TYR A 450 10.55 -10.17 -0.27
CA TYR A 450 9.72 -10.55 0.88
C TYR A 450 10.09 -11.92 1.48
N ALA A 451 10.93 -12.72 0.83
CA ALA A 451 11.55 -13.91 1.45
C ALA A 451 12.42 -13.56 2.68
N PHE A 452 12.84 -12.29 2.78
CA PHE A 452 13.58 -11.68 3.88
C PHE A 452 12.68 -10.83 4.81
N ASN A 453 11.36 -10.79 4.60
CA ASN A 453 10.45 -10.19 5.57
C ASN A 453 10.60 -10.90 6.93
N GLY A 454 10.66 -10.14 8.02
CA GLY A 454 10.87 -10.70 9.36
C GLY A 454 12.32 -11.11 9.65
N LYS A 455 13.23 -10.99 8.69
CA LYS A 455 14.62 -11.46 8.77
C LYS A 455 15.59 -10.31 8.47
N LYS A 456 16.83 -10.45 8.93
CA LYS A 456 17.90 -9.53 8.57
C LYS A 456 18.04 -9.48 7.05
N TYR A 457 18.09 -8.26 6.51
CA TYR A 457 18.01 -7.98 5.08
C TYR A 457 18.91 -6.80 4.72
N GLN A 458 19.11 -6.57 3.43
CA GLN A 458 20.06 -5.61 2.90
C GLN A 458 19.46 -4.61 1.91
N TYR A 459 18.41 -4.95 1.17
CA TYR A 459 17.94 -4.13 0.05
C TYR A 459 16.48 -3.69 0.18
N VAL A 460 16.24 -2.41 -0.11
CA VAL A 460 14.91 -1.80 -0.24
C VAL A 460 14.79 -1.18 -1.63
N TYR A 461 13.61 -1.29 -2.21
CA TYR A 461 13.19 -0.60 -3.43
C TYR A 461 12.05 0.36 -3.08
N GLY A 462 11.95 1.52 -3.72
CA GLY A 462 10.84 2.44 -3.47
C GLY A 462 10.73 3.52 -4.54
N VAL A 463 9.69 4.35 -4.41
CA VAL A 463 9.51 5.56 -5.21
C VAL A 463 10.15 6.73 -4.49
N GLY A 464 11.07 7.43 -5.14
CA GLY A 464 11.66 8.67 -4.66
C GLY A 464 11.28 9.86 -5.55
N THR A 465 11.78 11.03 -5.19
CA THR A 465 11.63 12.26 -5.98
C THR A 465 13.00 12.86 -6.27
N GLU A 466 13.17 13.40 -7.47
CA GLU A 466 14.37 14.09 -7.93
C GLU A 466 14.06 15.56 -8.27
N PHE A 467 15.09 16.33 -8.65
CA PHE A 467 15.00 17.76 -8.97
C PHE A 467 13.81 18.09 -9.90
N LYS A 468 13.03 19.13 -9.56
CA LYS A 468 11.77 19.55 -10.23
C LYS A 468 10.56 18.63 -10.06
N SER A 469 10.52 17.82 -9.00
CA SER A 469 9.36 16.95 -8.69
C SER A 469 9.14 15.86 -9.76
N GLU A 470 10.21 15.35 -10.37
CA GLU A 470 10.11 14.13 -11.19
C GLU A 470 10.21 12.91 -10.27
N THR A 471 9.28 11.97 -10.40
CA THR A 471 9.33 10.70 -9.66
C THR A 471 10.45 9.81 -10.20
N CYS A 472 11.15 9.10 -9.33
CA CYS A 472 12.17 8.13 -9.69
C CYS A 472 11.98 6.83 -8.91
N LEU A 473 12.53 5.74 -9.43
CA LEU A 473 12.67 4.49 -8.68
C LEU A 473 14.02 4.53 -7.94
N VAL A 474 14.06 3.98 -6.73
CA VAL A 474 15.23 3.98 -5.87
C VAL A 474 15.49 2.57 -5.35
N LYS A 475 16.75 2.15 -5.37
CA LYS A 475 17.28 1.01 -4.60
C LYS A 475 18.17 1.53 -3.48
N ILE A 476 18.04 1.00 -2.28
CA ILE A 476 18.82 1.36 -1.09
C ILE A 476 19.47 0.10 -0.52
N ASN A 477 20.77 0.15 -0.23
CA ASN A 477 21.43 -0.81 0.64
C ASN A 477 21.36 -0.33 2.09
N VAL A 478 20.54 -0.94 2.93
CA VAL A 478 20.28 -0.46 4.31
C VAL A 478 21.46 -0.68 5.26
N SER A 479 22.45 -1.48 4.87
CA SER A 479 23.67 -1.68 5.67
C SER A 479 24.71 -0.58 5.43
N THR A 480 24.75 -0.02 4.22
CA THR A 480 25.78 0.95 3.81
C THR A 480 25.24 2.36 3.57
N GLY A 481 23.94 2.49 3.33
CA GLY A 481 23.30 3.73 2.87
C GLY A 481 23.51 4.03 1.38
N GLU A 482 24.19 3.14 0.62
CA GLU A 482 24.34 3.31 -0.83
C GLU A 482 22.97 3.30 -1.52
N THR A 483 22.79 4.22 -2.48
CA THR A 483 21.55 4.30 -3.24
C THR A 483 21.81 4.31 -4.74
N ARG A 484 20.85 3.78 -5.50
CA ARG A 484 20.79 3.85 -6.96
C ARG A 484 19.43 4.34 -7.38
N LYS A 485 19.37 5.16 -8.42
CA LYS A 485 18.12 5.74 -8.92
C LYS A 485 17.94 5.43 -10.39
N TRP A 486 16.69 5.29 -10.81
CA TRP A 486 16.28 5.18 -12.20
C TRP A 486 15.11 6.13 -12.46
N PHE A 487 15.10 6.81 -13.60
CA PHE A 487 14.09 7.82 -13.94
C PHE A 487 13.70 7.76 -15.42
N ALA A 488 12.49 8.22 -15.72
CA ALA A 488 12.00 8.43 -17.08
C ALA A 488 11.39 9.83 -17.19
N SER A 489 11.89 10.64 -18.12
CA SER A 489 11.41 12.01 -18.31
C SER A 489 10.00 12.03 -18.92
N GLY A 490 9.19 13.03 -18.53
CA GLY A 490 7.81 13.17 -19.01
C GLY A 490 6.84 12.09 -18.52
N CYS A 491 7.26 11.29 -17.53
CA CYS A 491 6.52 10.17 -16.99
C CYS A 491 6.41 10.23 -15.47
N GLN A 492 5.46 9.48 -14.92
CA GLN A 492 5.40 9.13 -13.50
C GLN A 492 5.63 7.64 -13.31
N VAL A 493 6.43 7.30 -12.30
CA VAL A 493 6.69 5.91 -11.89
C VAL A 493 5.87 5.57 -10.65
N PHE A 494 5.50 4.31 -10.51
CA PHE A 494 4.76 3.80 -9.35
C PHE A 494 5.54 2.70 -8.64
N GLU A 495 4.96 2.17 -7.56
CA GLU A 495 5.59 1.20 -6.66
C GLU A 495 6.43 0.12 -7.39
N PRO A 496 7.73 -0.01 -7.08
CA PRO A 496 8.59 -1.04 -7.66
C PRO A 496 8.40 -2.40 -6.98
N VAL A 497 7.89 -3.39 -7.71
CA VAL A 497 7.65 -4.75 -7.22
C VAL A 497 8.84 -5.66 -7.55
N PHE A 498 9.48 -6.24 -6.54
CA PHE A 498 10.55 -7.22 -6.71
C PHE A 498 9.98 -8.59 -7.13
N ALA A 499 10.58 -9.19 -8.17
CA ALA A 499 10.33 -10.54 -8.62
C ALA A 499 11.64 -11.34 -8.59
N ALA A 500 11.73 -12.32 -7.69
CA ALA A 500 12.92 -13.15 -7.51
C ALA A 500 13.16 -14.04 -8.73
N ARG A 501 14.43 -14.24 -9.09
CA ARG A 501 14.78 -15.32 -10.01
C ARG A 501 14.48 -16.67 -9.33
N PRO A 502 13.79 -17.62 -9.99
CA PRO A 502 13.54 -18.93 -9.43
C PRO A 502 14.84 -19.62 -8.97
N GLY A 503 14.85 -20.11 -7.72
CA GLY A 503 16.00 -20.78 -7.12
C GLY A 503 17.14 -19.87 -6.68
N SER A 504 16.98 -18.54 -6.75
CA SER A 504 17.95 -17.59 -6.22
C SER A 504 18.17 -17.75 -4.71
N VAL A 505 19.42 -17.55 -4.29
CA VAL A 505 19.83 -17.47 -2.87
C VAL A 505 20.33 -16.08 -2.48
N GLU A 506 20.56 -15.19 -3.46
CA GLU A 506 20.96 -13.81 -3.21
C GLU A 506 19.70 -12.93 -3.04
N GLU A 507 19.77 -11.98 -2.13
CA GLU A 507 18.61 -11.15 -1.78
C GLU A 507 18.10 -10.30 -2.97
N ASP A 508 19.01 -9.81 -3.81
CA ASP A 508 18.73 -8.95 -4.97
C ASP A 508 18.95 -9.62 -6.34
N ASP A 509 19.03 -10.95 -6.43
CA ASP A 509 19.02 -11.66 -7.72
C ASP A 509 17.58 -11.91 -8.19
N GLY A 510 17.16 -11.04 -9.11
CA GLY A 510 15.83 -10.98 -9.68
C GLY A 510 15.66 -9.72 -10.52
N VAL A 511 14.41 -9.30 -10.70
CA VAL A 511 14.07 -8.04 -11.36
C VAL A 511 13.16 -7.19 -10.49
N VAL A 512 13.13 -5.90 -10.78
CA VAL A 512 12.15 -4.95 -10.24
C VAL A 512 11.22 -4.52 -11.38
N LEU A 513 9.92 -4.63 -11.15
CA LEU A 513 8.85 -4.30 -12.10
C LEU A 513 8.12 -3.04 -11.61
N SER A 514 7.96 -2.04 -12.47
CA SER A 514 7.22 -0.82 -12.12
C SER A 514 6.47 -0.29 -13.34
N PRO A 515 5.17 0.02 -13.22
CA PRO A 515 4.46 0.67 -14.31
C PRO A 515 4.83 2.16 -14.37
N ILE A 516 4.76 2.68 -15.58
CA ILE A 516 5.10 4.05 -15.93
C ILE A 516 3.94 4.62 -16.73
N LEU A 517 3.44 5.78 -16.28
CA LEU A 517 2.42 6.52 -16.98
C LEU A 517 3.04 7.76 -17.62
N HIS A 518 2.79 7.92 -18.91
CA HIS A 518 3.20 9.11 -19.67
C HIS A 518 2.25 10.25 -19.37
N VAL A 519 2.75 11.45 -19.02
CA VAL A 519 1.88 12.58 -18.62
C VAL A 519 0.87 12.95 -19.71
N LYS A 520 1.28 12.93 -20.98
CA LYS A 520 0.47 13.41 -22.12
C LYS A 520 -0.31 12.35 -22.88
N SER A 521 0.17 11.10 -22.86
CA SER A 521 -0.41 9.99 -23.62
C SER A 521 -1.23 9.13 -22.65
N ILE A 522 -2.51 9.46 -22.50
CA ILE A 522 -3.30 8.96 -21.37
C ILE A 522 -3.64 7.48 -21.45
N ASN A 523 -3.71 6.89 -22.65
CA ASN A 523 -3.91 5.46 -22.85
C ASN A 523 -2.61 4.63 -22.97
N LEU A 524 -1.47 5.29 -22.87
CA LEU A 524 -0.16 4.64 -22.93
C LEU A 524 0.29 4.25 -21.53
N VAL A 525 0.65 2.97 -21.38
CA VAL A 525 1.30 2.47 -20.17
C VAL A 525 2.51 1.64 -20.54
N GLU A 526 3.59 1.85 -19.80
CA GLU A 526 4.79 1.03 -19.94
C GLU A 526 5.08 0.29 -18.65
N LEU A 527 5.67 -0.88 -18.75
CA LEU A 527 6.21 -1.63 -17.62
C LEU A 527 7.72 -1.71 -17.78
N VAL A 528 8.47 -1.03 -16.89
CA VAL A 528 9.93 -1.15 -16.87
C VAL A 528 10.35 -2.37 -16.08
N ILE A 529 11.39 -3.04 -16.59
CA ILE A 529 12.04 -4.19 -15.97
C ILE A 529 13.48 -3.78 -15.68
N LEU A 530 13.81 -3.62 -14.40
CA LEU A 530 15.17 -3.33 -13.93
C LEU A 530 15.83 -4.61 -13.42
N ASP A 531 17.12 -4.80 -13.73
CA ASP A 531 17.93 -5.79 -13.00
C ASP A 531 18.01 -5.37 -11.54
N ALA A 532 17.56 -6.22 -10.61
CA ALA A 532 17.45 -5.83 -9.22
C ALA A 532 18.82 -5.59 -8.57
N LYS A 533 19.89 -6.20 -9.07
CA LYS A 533 21.25 -6.10 -8.52
C LYS A 533 21.93 -4.80 -8.95
N THR A 534 21.98 -4.54 -10.26
CA THR A 534 22.62 -3.33 -10.82
C THR A 534 21.71 -2.11 -10.78
N PHE A 535 20.40 -2.32 -10.75
CA PHE A 535 19.35 -1.31 -10.89
C PHE A 535 19.34 -0.60 -12.25
N SER A 536 19.86 -1.26 -13.29
CA SER A 536 19.79 -0.80 -14.68
C SER A 536 18.58 -1.38 -15.41
N GLU A 537 17.99 -0.60 -16.33
CA GLU A 537 16.94 -1.08 -17.23
C GLU A 537 17.47 -2.19 -18.14
N ILE A 538 16.81 -3.35 -18.11
CA ILE A 538 17.11 -4.47 -19.00
C ILE A 538 16.04 -4.63 -20.08
N GLY A 539 14.83 -4.14 -19.83
CA GLY A 539 13.75 -4.15 -20.79
C GLY A 539 12.58 -3.29 -20.35
N ARG A 540 11.69 -3.04 -21.30
CA ARG A 540 10.46 -2.30 -21.13
C ARG A 540 9.40 -2.89 -22.04
N VAL A 541 8.17 -2.91 -21.57
CA VAL A 541 7.03 -3.32 -22.40
C VAL A 541 6.03 -2.19 -22.48
N THR A 542 5.66 -1.80 -23.70
CA THR A 542 4.73 -0.70 -23.99
C THR A 542 3.38 -1.26 -24.42
N HIS A 543 2.29 -0.82 -23.79
CA HIS A 543 0.91 -1.22 -24.09
C HIS A 543 0.04 0.01 -24.38
N PHE A 544 -0.90 -0.14 -25.31
CA PHE A 544 -1.95 0.86 -25.61
C PHE A 544 -3.29 0.36 -25.08
N ALA A 545 -3.73 0.90 -23.94
CA ALA A 545 -5.02 0.55 -23.35
C ALA A 545 -6.20 1.03 -24.21
N ASN A 546 -7.40 0.49 -23.94
CA ASN A 546 -8.64 0.91 -24.60
C ASN A 546 -9.05 2.35 -24.24
N GLY A 547 -8.71 2.82 -23.06
CA GLY A 547 -8.94 4.19 -22.60
C GLY A 547 -7.85 4.66 -21.64
N PRO A 548 -8.09 5.72 -20.85
CA PRO A 548 -7.08 6.28 -19.96
C PRO A 548 -6.56 5.25 -18.95
N VAL A 549 -5.24 5.15 -18.81
CA VAL A 549 -4.60 4.32 -17.78
C VAL A 549 -4.43 5.16 -16.53
N THR A 550 -5.01 4.68 -15.43
CA THR A 550 -5.09 5.40 -14.16
C THR A 550 -3.94 5.02 -13.23
N PRO A 551 -3.61 5.88 -12.24
CA PRO A 551 -2.61 5.57 -11.23
C PRO A 551 -2.90 4.32 -10.43
N THR A 552 -1.84 3.74 -9.89
CA THR A 552 -1.92 2.57 -9.04
C THR A 552 -1.17 2.81 -7.73
N LEU A 553 -1.66 2.27 -6.63
CA LEU A 553 -1.04 2.35 -5.30
C LEU A 553 -0.15 1.13 -5.10
N HIS A 554 -0.73 -0.01 -4.71
CA HIS A 554 0.00 -1.23 -4.42
C HIS A 554 -0.31 -2.38 -5.37
N GLY A 555 0.51 -3.43 -5.28
CA GLY A 555 0.31 -4.65 -6.03
C GLY A 555 1.27 -5.79 -5.67
N ILE A 556 1.06 -6.92 -6.31
CA ILE A 556 1.83 -8.14 -6.07
C ILE A 556 2.22 -8.79 -7.39
N TYR A 557 3.45 -9.32 -7.45
CA TYR A 557 3.86 -10.24 -8.50
C TYR A 557 3.56 -11.66 -8.03
N ASP A 558 2.66 -12.35 -8.74
CA ASP A 558 2.33 -13.75 -8.53
C ASP A 558 3.11 -14.62 -9.55
N PRO A 559 4.20 -15.31 -9.15
CA PRO A 559 4.92 -16.19 -10.06
C PRO A 559 4.02 -17.36 -10.49
N SER A 560 4.08 -17.75 -11.76
CA SER A 560 3.42 -18.97 -12.19
C SER A 560 4.05 -20.15 -11.44
N GLU A 561 3.24 -21.00 -10.83
CA GLU A 561 3.76 -22.29 -10.38
C GLU A 561 4.28 -23.02 -11.60
N ASN A 562 5.59 -23.21 -11.69
CA ASN A 562 6.13 -24.27 -12.52
C ASN A 562 5.52 -25.55 -11.93
N ARG A 563 4.40 -26.02 -12.50
CA ARG A 563 4.00 -27.41 -12.42
C ARG A 563 5.15 -28.16 -13.05
N VAL A 564 6.15 -28.50 -12.25
CA VAL A 564 7.09 -29.55 -12.58
C VAL A 564 6.21 -30.76 -12.77
N GLN A 565 5.86 -31.05 -14.03
CA GLN A 565 5.39 -32.37 -14.40
C GLN A 565 6.53 -33.30 -14.02
N ILE A 566 6.39 -33.94 -12.86
CA ILE A 566 7.20 -35.10 -12.47
C ILE A 566 6.76 -36.27 -13.33
#